data_AF-A0A093Z5C7-F1
#
_entry.id   AF-A0A093Z5C7-F1
#
_cell.length_a   1.000
_cell.length_b   1.000
_cell.length_c   1.000
_cell.angle_alpha   90.00
_cell.angle_beta   90.00
_cell.angle_gamma   90.00
#
_symmetry.space_group_name_H-M   'P 1'
#
loop_
_entity.id
_entity.type
_entity.pdbx_description
1 polymer ?
#
loop_
_entity_poly.entity_id
_entity_poly.type
_entity_poly.pdbx_seq_one_letter_code
_entity_poly.pdbx_strand_id
1 'polypeptide(L)'
;HPSPPDSAWHTFLRAAAAPKTLPLPTMTQQESLDAPPLRQYDHAAAPHWNAIVFQSIAYLQQTGVEINPELFQHAAYAAYSNFFASRRRRIRDAHDMTERSLPVLRDLWLGISEPSEDVGGVGGELVHQVFGAHILSYIRVLAIADADEEIENVLEWMVRYQEALSVMGRTRGNGITSLRRVLVALRAYAERRDGEQESAYDGDWEGDAEDGEDGGGEREEGEMTQRLSELAEEIEEQWGGWPERWEVEEYFRDGRERYEDFGEGEWVVGGLVA
;
A
#
# COMPACT_ATOMS: atom_id res chain seq x y z
N HIS A 1 -10.71 32.84 -1.90
CA HIS A 1 -11.71 31.97 -1.25
C HIS A 1 -10.96 31.10 -0.26
N PRO A 2 -11.25 31.13 1.05
CA PRO A 2 -10.71 30.13 1.94
C PRO A 2 -11.26 28.78 1.49
N SER A 3 -10.38 27.80 1.36
CA SER A 3 -10.74 26.44 1.00
C SER A 3 -11.76 25.91 2.02
N PRO A 4 -12.79 25.15 1.62
CA PRO A 4 -13.82 24.66 2.55
C PRO A 4 -13.18 23.89 3.71
N PRO A 5 -13.77 23.87 4.93
CA PRO A 5 -13.17 23.25 6.11
C PRO A 5 -12.74 21.78 5.87
N ASP A 6 -13.47 21.04 5.04
CA ASP A 6 -13.11 19.68 4.62
C ASP A 6 -11.75 19.64 3.89
N SER A 7 -11.46 20.62 3.05
CA SER A 7 -10.19 20.73 2.34
C SER A 7 -9.00 21.12 3.24
N ALA A 8 -9.26 21.81 4.36
CA ALA A 8 -8.22 22.11 5.35
C ALA A 8 -7.82 20.84 6.10
N TRP A 9 -8.81 20.01 6.48
CA TRP A 9 -8.56 18.70 7.07
C TRP A 9 -7.83 17.76 6.12
N HIS A 10 -8.24 17.66 4.86
CA HIS A 10 -7.50 16.87 3.85
C HIS A 10 -6.06 17.35 3.67
N THR A 11 -5.84 18.67 3.62
CA THR A 11 -4.48 19.23 3.49
C THR A 11 -3.63 18.90 4.71
N PHE A 12 -4.20 19.04 5.91
CA PHE A 12 -3.53 18.69 7.17
C PHE A 12 -3.19 17.21 7.25
N LEU A 13 -4.18 16.33 7.05
CA LEU A 13 -4.00 14.88 7.12
C LEU A 13 -3.02 14.38 6.07
N ARG A 14 -3.06 14.92 4.85
CA ARG A 14 -2.08 14.60 3.81
C ARG A 14 -0.65 14.99 4.22
N ALA A 15 -0.48 16.14 4.86
CA ALA A 15 0.83 16.59 5.35
C ALA A 15 1.31 15.74 6.54
N ALA A 16 0.40 15.39 7.45
CA ALA A 16 0.69 14.58 8.64
C ALA A 16 0.91 13.10 8.32
N ALA A 17 0.30 12.55 7.27
CA ALA A 17 0.42 11.14 6.94
C ALA A 17 1.81 10.76 6.40
N ALA A 18 2.56 11.74 5.87
CA ALA A 18 3.92 11.53 5.41
C ALA A 18 4.81 12.74 5.72
N PRO A 19 5.19 12.95 7.00
CA PRO A 19 6.10 14.01 7.42
C PRO A 19 7.41 13.96 6.65
N LYS A 20 7.68 15.03 5.91
CA LYS A 20 8.93 15.24 5.19
C LYS A 20 9.68 16.40 5.84
N THR A 21 10.97 16.21 6.09
CA THR A 21 11.87 17.33 6.39
C THR A 21 12.05 18.17 5.13
N LEU A 22 12.06 19.48 5.31
CA LEU A 22 12.34 20.45 4.24
C LEU A 22 13.67 21.13 4.54
N PRO A 23 14.48 21.44 3.52
CA PRO A 23 15.70 22.19 3.72
C PRO A 23 15.39 23.58 4.29
N LEU A 24 16.31 24.07 5.12
CA LEU A 24 16.22 25.40 5.71
C LEU A 24 16.21 26.47 4.60
N PRO A 25 15.34 27.50 4.67
CA PRO A 25 15.19 28.51 3.59
C PRO A 25 16.44 29.32 3.24
N THR A 26 17.53 29.18 4.01
CA THR A 26 18.71 30.03 3.97
C THR A 26 19.94 29.39 3.32
N MET A 27 19.81 28.18 2.78
CA MET A 27 20.96 27.50 2.16
C MET A 27 21.43 28.20 0.88
N THR A 28 22.74 28.41 0.77
CA THR A 28 23.40 28.90 -0.44
C THR A 28 23.39 27.84 -1.54
N GLN A 29 23.56 28.24 -2.81
CA GLN A 29 23.58 27.30 -3.96
C GLN A 29 24.62 26.18 -3.81
N GLN A 30 25.73 26.44 -3.12
CA GLN A 30 26.77 25.43 -2.86
C GLN A 30 26.33 24.44 -1.76
N GLU A 31 25.70 24.93 -0.69
CA GLU A 31 25.14 24.08 0.39
C GLU A 31 23.97 23.22 -0.10
N SER A 32 23.24 23.67 -1.13
CA SER A 32 22.18 22.88 -1.79
C SER A 32 22.71 21.67 -2.57
N LEU A 33 23.97 21.67 -3.01
CA LEU A 33 24.58 20.56 -3.74
C LEU A 33 25.10 19.47 -2.79
N ASP A 34 25.48 19.85 -1.57
CA ASP A 34 25.94 18.94 -0.51
C ASP A 34 24.82 18.58 0.49
N ALA A 35 23.63 19.16 0.35
CA ALA A 35 22.49 18.92 1.22
C ALA A 35 21.87 17.52 0.98
N PRO A 36 21.32 16.89 2.03
CA PRO A 36 20.44 15.74 1.84
C PRO A 36 19.28 16.14 0.89
N PRO A 37 18.68 15.16 0.20
CA PRO A 37 17.66 15.42 -0.81
C PRO A 37 16.57 16.41 -0.35
N LEU A 38 16.03 17.17 -1.31
CA LEU A 38 15.09 18.30 -1.13
C LEU A 38 13.88 18.00 -0.23
N ARG A 39 13.55 16.72 -0.04
CA ARG A 39 12.58 16.23 0.95
C ARG A 39 13.03 14.86 1.43
N GLN A 40 13.19 14.66 2.73
CA GLN A 40 13.47 13.34 3.30
C GLN A 40 12.38 12.97 4.30
N TYR A 41 11.95 11.71 4.34
CA TYR A 41 11.00 11.26 5.34
C TYR A 41 11.58 11.36 6.75
N ASP A 42 10.83 11.94 7.70
CA ASP A 42 11.21 11.90 9.11
C ASP A 42 10.65 10.64 9.79
N HIS A 43 11.40 9.54 9.71
CA HIS A 43 10.98 8.27 10.31
C HIS A 43 10.89 8.35 11.84
N ALA A 44 11.67 9.24 12.48
CA ALA A 44 11.64 9.43 13.93
C ALA A 44 10.36 10.13 14.38
N ALA A 45 9.83 11.05 13.56
CA ALA A 45 8.56 11.71 13.82
C ALA A 45 7.33 10.88 13.42
N ALA A 46 7.51 9.78 12.66
CA ALA A 46 6.40 8.95 12.15
C ALA A 46 5.40 8.51 13.25
N PRO A 47 5.83 8.02 14.43
CA PRO A 47 4.88 7.59 15.47
C PRO A 47 4.02 8.73 16.00
N HIS A 48 4.61 9.91 16.17
CA HIS A 48 3.90 11.10 16.63
C HIS A 48 2.84 11.55 15.63
N TRP A 49 3.21 11.66 14.35
CA TRP A 49 2.29 12.08 13.31
C TRP A 49 1.21 11.04 13.01
N ASN A 50 1.56 9.75 13.09
CA ASN A 50 0.58 8.67 13.02
C ASN A 50 -0.48 8.82 14.12
N ALA A 51 -0.06 9.03 15.38
CA ALA A 51 -0.98 9.27 16.48
C ALA A 51 -1.94 10.43 16.21
N ILE A 52 -1.41 11.55 15.68
CA ILE A 52 -2.20 12.73 15.32
C ILE A 52 -3.23 12.40 14.24
N VAL A 53 -2.85 11.69 13.17
CA VAL A 53 -3.76 11.31 12.09
C VAL A 53 -4.91 10.45 12.62
N PHE A 54 -4.60 9.38 13.37
CA PHE A 54 -5.63 8.48 13.90
C PHE A 54 -6.53 9.16 14.95
N GLN A 55 -5.97 10.03 15.81
CA GLN A 55 -6.78 10.84 16.74
C GLN A 55 -7.70 11.82 15.99
N SER A 56 -7.22 12.42 14.91
CA SER A 56 -8.00 13.34 14.09
C SER A 56 -9.15 12.61 13.39
N ILE A 57 -8.89 11.43 12.83
CA ILE A 57 -9.93 10.60 12.21
C ILE A 57 -10.97 10.16 13.24
N ALA A 58 -10.54 9.70 14.42
CA ALA A 58 -11.46 9.33 15.49
C ALA A 58 -12.34 10.51 15.94
N TYR A 59 -11.77 11.73 16.02
CA TYR A 59 -12.52 12.94 16.29
C TYR A 59 -13.56 13.23 15.19
N LEU A 60 -13.17 13.13 13.92
CA LEU A 60 -14.08 13.32 12.78
C LEU A 60 -15.27 12.35 12.85
N GLN A 61 -15.00 11.05 13.11
CA GLN A 61 -16.05 10.04 13.30
C GLN A 61 -17.01 10.39 14.43
N GLN A 62 -16.49 10.79 15.60
CA GLN A 62 -17.32 11.18 16.75
C GLN A 62 -18.19 12.41 16.47
N THR A 63 -17.73 13.31 15.60
CA THR A 63 -18.51 14.48 15.17
C THR A 63 -19.51 14.19 14.04
N GLY A 64 -19.61 12.94 13.60
CA GLY A 64 -20.54 12.52 12.55
C GLY A 64 -20.07 12.83 11.13
N VAL A 65 -18.78 13.11 10.94
CA VAL A 65 -18.19 13.25 9.60
C VAL A 65 -18.07 11.85 8.98
N GLU A 66 -18.63 11.70 7.78
CA GLU A 66 -18.57 10.46 7.02
C GLU A 66 -17.11 10.11 6.66
N ILE A 67 -16.72 8.86 6.91
CA ILE A 67 -15.42 8.35 6.49
C ILE A 67 -15.47 8.06 5.00
N ASN A 68 -14.78 8.90 4.23
CA ASN A 68 -14.65 8.69 2.80
C ASN A 68 -13.32 7.99 2.45
N PRO A 69 -13.19 7.48 1.21
CA PRO A 69 -11.97 6.80 0.78
C PRO A 69 -10.68 7.64 0.83
N GLU A 70 -10.76 8.98 0.78
CA GLU A 70 -9.60 9.87 0.87
C GLU A 70 -9.06 9.95 2.31
N LEU A 71 -9.95 10.00 3.31
CA LEU A 71 -9.57 9.92 4.73
C LEU A 71 -8.92 8.58 5.05
N PHE A 72 -9.49 7.48 4.52
CA PHE A 72 -8.88 6.16 4.60
C PHE A 72 -7.47 6.15 4.00
N GLN A 73 -7.29 6.71 2.80
CA GLN A 73 -5.99 6.74 2.14
C GLN A 73 -4.94 7.51 2.98
N HIS A 74 -5.32 8.61 3.63
CA HIS A 74 -4.42 9.32 4.54
C HIS A 74 -4.06 8.48 5.77
N ALA A 75 -5.02 7.75 6.35
CA ALA A 75 -4.76 6.80 7.43
C ALA A 75 -3.79 5.70 7.01
N ALA A 76 -3.99 5.13 5.81
CA ALA A 76 -3.14 4.10 5.24
C ALA A 76 -1.71 4.61 5.03
N TYR A 77 -1.52 5.83 4.52
CA TYR A 77 -0.18 6.41 4.39
C TYR A 77 0.50 6.61 5.75
N ALA A 78 -0.23 7.14 6.75
CA ALA A 78 0.30 7.30 8.10
C ALA A 78 0.70 5.95 8.72
N ALA A 79 -0.16 4.93 8.58
CA ALA A 79 0.09 3.57 9.04
C ALA A 79 1.32 2.99 8.36
N TYR A 80 1.38 3.04 7.02
CA TYR A 80 2.49 2.52 6.24
C TYR A 80 3.84 3.06 6.74
N SER A 81 3.93 4.38 6.91
CA SER A 81 5.17 4.98 7.38
C SER A 81 5.56 4.57 8.79
N ASN A 82 4.57 4.37 9.66
CA ASN A 82 4.81 3.88 11.01
C ASN A 82 5.26 2.41 11.01
N PHE A 83 4.65 1.56 10.18
CA PHE A 83 5.12 0.19 9.94
C PHE A 83 6.55 0.16 9.40
N PHE A 84 6.86 1.04 8.47
CA PHE A 84 8.21 1.17 7.93
C PHE A 84 9.22 1.58 9.00
N ALA A 85 8.91 2.62 9.78
CA ALA A 85 9.73 3.07 10.91
C ALA A 85 9.96 1.95 11.95
N SER A 86 8.92 1.17 12.25
CA SER A 86 8.97 0.03 13.17
C SER A 86 9.85 -1.10 12.63
N ARG A 87 9.52 -1.63 11.45
CA ARG A 87 10.11 -2.86 10.89
C ARG A 87 11.50 -2.64 10.29
N ARG A 88 11.70 -1.53 9.56
CA ARG A 88 12.94 -1.27 8.81
C ARG A 88 13.92 -0.36 9.54
N ARG A 89 13.43 0.55 10.38
CA ARG A 89 14.27 1.48 11.15
C ARG A 89 14.37 1.15 12.64
N ARG A 90 13.63 0.14 13.12
CA ARG A 90 13.65 -0.35 14.52
C ARG A 90 13.34 0.75 15.54
N ILE A 91 12.46 1.68 15.19
CA ILE A 91 12.02 2.75 16.08
C ILE A 91 11.01 2.17 17.06
N ARG A 92 11.36 2.13 18.35
CA ARG A 92 10.57 1.46 19.39
C ARG A 92 9.13 1.99 19.50
N ASP A 93 8.96 3.30 19.54
CA ASP A 93 7.63 3.92 19.66
C ASP A 93 6.73 3.64 18.45
N ALA A 94 7.35 3.34 17.29
CA ALA A 94 6.62 2.96 16.09
C ALA A 94 5.98 1.58 16.23
N HIS A 95 6.62 0.64 16.94
CA HIS A 95 6.11 -0.71 17.17
C HIS A 95 4.80 -0.71 17.98
N ASP A 96 4.79 -0.01 19.11
CA ASP A 96 3.57 0.12 19.94
C ASP A 96 2.43 0.79 19.15
N MET A 97 2.78 1.70 18.25
CA MET A 97 1.81 2.37 17.37
C MET A 97 1.30 1.46 16.25
N THR A 98 2.14 0.57 15.70
CA THR A 98 1.71 -0.38 14.66
C THR A 98 0.59 -1.29 15.14
N GLU A 99 0.73 -1.85 16.35
CA GLU A 99 -0.26 -2.73 17.00
C GLU A 99 -1.64 -2.05 17.18
N ARG A 100 -1.64 -0.73 17.38
CA ARG A 100 -2.89 0.04 17.57
C ARG A 100 -3.51 0.51 16.26
N SER A 101 -2.68 0.85 15.27
CA SER A 101 -3.13 1.47 14.03
C SER A 101 -3.76 0.50 13.04
N LEU A 102 -3.30 -0.77 12.99
CA LEU A 102 -3.80 -1.75 12.02
C LEU A 102 -5.28 -2.12 12.23
N PRO A 103 -5.76 -2.42 13.46
CA PRO A 103 -7.18 -2.66 13.70
C PRO A 103 -8.06 -1.48 13.28
N VAL A 104 -7.64 -0.24 13.59
CA VAL A 104 -8.39 0.96 13.19
C VAL A 104 -8.41 1.10 11.67
N LEU A 105 -7.31 0.78 10.98
CA LEU A 105 -7.28 0.82 9.52
C LEU A 105 -8.19 -0.25 8.90
N ARG A 106 -8.29 -1.45 9.50
CA ARG A 106 -9.24 -2.50 9.09
C ARG A 106 -10.68 -2.01 9.22
N ASP A 107 -11.04 -1.37 10.33
CA ASP A 107 -12.38 -0.82 10.53
C ASP A 107 -12.71 0.27 9.49
N LEU A 108 -11.74 1.13 9.16
CA LEU A 108 -11.90 2.14 8.11
C LEU A 108 -12.06 1.51 6.73
N TRP A 109 -11.30 0.43 6.43
CA TRP A 109 -11.45 -0.33 5.19
C TRP A 109 -12.86 -0.88 5.06
N LEU A 110 -13.37 -1.56 6.09
CA LEU A 110 -14.72 -2.13 6.10
C LEU A 110 -15.80 -1.08 5.82
N GLY A 111 -15.64 0.13 6.37
CA GLY A 111 -16.53 1.24 6.10
C GLY A 111 -16.48 1.69 4.64
N ILE A 112 -15.28 1.91 4.07
CA ILE A 112 -15.19 2.40 2.69
C ILE A 112 -15.47 1.33 1.63
N SER A 113 -15.35 0.05 1.99
CA SER A 113 -15.62 -1.10 1.12
C SER A 113 -17.06 -1.61 1.21
N GLU A 114 -17.93 -0.90 1.93
CA GLU A 114 -19.30 -1.30 2.19
C GLU A 114 -20.12 -1.44 0.89
N PRO A 115 -20.80 -2.58 0.69
CA PRO A 115 -21.72 -2.74 -0.42
C PRO A 115 -22.96 -1.85 -0.22
N SER A 116 -23.46 -1.27 -1.31
CA SER A 116 -24.73 -0.54 -1.24
C SER A 116 -25.90 -1.52 -1.19
N GLU A 117 -26.85 -1.30 -0.28
CA GLU A 117 -28.17 -1.91 -0.40
C GLU A 117 -28.92 -1.26 -1.57
N ASP A 118 -29.34 -2.07 -2.55
CA ASP A 118 -30.04 -1.59 -3.73
C ASP A 118 -31.47 -1.13 -3.37
N VAL A 119 -31.64 0.17 -3.12
CA VAL A 119 -32.96 0.75 -2.86
C VAL A 119 -33.61 1.16 -4.18
N GLY A 120 -34.22 0.18 -4.85
CA GLY A 120 -35.10 0.42 -6.01
C GLY A 120 -34.39 0.76 -7.31
N GLY A 121 -33.17 0.24 -7.54
CA GLY A 121 -32.42 0.44 -8.78
C GLY A 121 -31.78 1.83 -8.89
N VAL A 122 -31.70 2.57 -7.78
CA VAL A 122 -31.07 3.89 -7.67
C VAL A 122 -29.91 3.79 -6.69
N GLY A 123 -28.89 3.03 -7.05
CA GLY A 123 -27.65 2.84 -6.30
C GLY A 123 -26.59 2.13 -7.14
N GLY A 124 -25.31 2.48 -6.96
CA GLY A 124 -24.21 1.64 -7.45
C GLY A 124 -23.96 0.47 -6.49
N GLU A 125 -23.15 -0.52 -6.87
CA GLU A 125 -22.89 -1.70 -6.00
C GLU A 125 -22.13 -1.38 -4.70
N LEU A 126 -21.47 -0.22 -4.65
CA LEU A 126 -20.67 0.24 -3.51
C LEU A 126 -21.21 1.57 -2.99
N VAL A 127 -21.23 1.74 -1.66
CA VAL A 127 -21.63 2.99 -0.99
C VAL A 127 -20.68 4.12 -1.39
N HIS A 128 -19.38 3.82 -1.44
CA HIS A 128 -18.33 4.80 -1.72
C HIS A 128 -17.64 4.57 -3.06
N GLN A 129 -17.13 5.65 -3.64
CA GLN A 129 -16.31 5.61 -4.85
C GLN A 129 -14.87 5.22 -4.51
N VAL A 130 -14.61 3.92 -4.46
CA VAL A 130 -13.27 3.37 -4.23
C VAL A 130 -12.48 3.33 -5.55
N PHE A 131 -11.26 3.86 -5.53
CA PHE A 131 -10.34 3.84 -6.67
C PHE A 131 -9.11 2.99 -6.34
N GLY A 132 -8.41 2.50 -7.37
CA GLY A 132 -7.19 1.69 -7.20
C GLY A 132 -6.13 2.36 -6.32
N ALA A 133 -6.06 3.69 -6.25
CA ALA A 133 -5.13 4.40 -5.38
C ALA A 133 -5.43 4.22 -3.88
N HIS A 134 -6.70 4.06 -3.51
CA HIS A 134 -7.11 3.76 -2.12
C HIS A 134 -6.73 2.32 -1.79
N ILE A 135 -7.07 1.37 -2.67
CA ILE A 135 -6.78 -0.05 -2.49
C ILE A 135 -5.26 -0.27 -2.40
N LEU A 136 -4.49 0.32 -3.32
CA LEU A 136 -3.02 0.23 -3.33
C LEU A 136 -2.40 0.76 -2.03
N SER A 137 -2.97 1.83 -1.45
CA SER A 137 -2.47 2.35 -0.18
C SER A 137 -2.66 1.35 0.95
N TYR A 138 -3.74 0.57 0.94
CA TYR A 138 -4.00 -0.48 1.92
C TYR A 138 -3.10 -1.69 1.72
N ILE A 139 -3.00 -2.19 0.49
CA ILE A 139 -2.12 -3.31 0.12
C ILE A 139 -0.68 -3.04 0.56
N ARG A 140 -0.19 -1.80 0.44
CA ARG A 140 1.14 -1.44 0.93
C ARG A 140 1.30 -1.59 2.45
N VAL A 141 0.27 -1.26 3.23
CA VAL A 141 0.27 -1.44 4.69
C VAL A 141 0.20 -2.92 5.05
N LEU A 142 -0.70 -3.67 4.43
CA LEU A 142 -0.84 -5.11 4.66
C LEU A 142 0.44 -5.86 4.29
N ALA A 143 1.07 -5.47 3.19
CA ALA A 143 2.30 -6.07 2.72
C ALA A 143 3.48 -5.90 3.69
N ILE A 144 3.61 -4.73 4.33
CA ILE A 144 4.66 -4.51 5.34
C ILE A 144 4.29 -5.09 6.72
N ALA A 145 3.01 -5.37 6.93
CA ALA A 145 2.50 -6.02 8.13
C ALA A 145 2.54 -7.56 8.03
N ASP A 146 2.87 -8.12 6.85
CA ASP A 146 2.77 -9.55 6.52
C ASP A 146 1.36 -10.10 6.79
N ALA A 147 0.34 -9.33 6.43
CA ALA A 147 -1.07 -9.65 6.63
C ALA A 147 -1.64 -10.46 5.45
N ASP A 148 -1.21 -11.73 5.35
CA ASP A 148 -1.51 -12.66 4.25
C ASP A 148 -3.03 -12.80 4.02
N GLU A 149 -3.78 -13.13 5.07
CA GLU A 149 -5.24 -13.35 5.00
C GLU A 149 -5.99 -12.09 4.55
N GLU A 150 -5.60 -10.91 5.04
CA GLU A 150 -6.23 -9.66 4.62
C GLU A 150 -5.92 -9.29 3.16
N ILE A 151 -4.75 -9.66 2.66
CA ILE A 151 -4.40 -9.45 1.25
C ILE A 151 -5.30 -10.29 0.34
N GLU A 152 -5.54 -11.55 0.70
CA GLU A 152 -6.47 -12.44 0.00
C GLU A 152 -7.89 -11.87 0.03
N ASN A 153 -8.39 -11.47 1.21
CA ASN A 153 -9.71 -10.85 1.36
C ASN A 153 -9.90 -9.58 0.50
N VAL A 154 -8.85 -8.76 0.35
CA VAL A 154 -8.91 -7.56 -0.51
C VAL A 154 -9.00 -7.96 -1.98
N LEU A 155 -8.26 -8.98 -2.43
CA LEU A 155 -8.36 -9.49 -3.79
C LEU A 155 -9.74 -10.10 -4.07
N GLU A 156 -10.27 -10.92 -3.16
CA GLU A 156 -11.63 -11.46 -3.26
C GLU A 156 -12.67 -10.35 -3.38
N TRP A 157 -12.55 -9.30 -2.57
CA TRP A 157 -13.43 -8.12 -2.67
C TRP A 157 -13.29 -7.43 -4.03
N MET A 158 -12.06 -7.28 -4.54
CA MET A 158 -11.84 -6.68 -5.86
C MET A 158 -12.48 -7.49 -6.99
N VAL A 159 -12.36 -8.82 -6.96
CA VAL A 159 -12.98 -9.74 -7.93
C VAL A 159 -14.50 -9.64 -7.85
N ARG A 160 -15.06 -9.66 -6.64
CA ARG A 160 -16.51 -9.57 -6.42
C ARG A 160 -17.13 -8.28 -6.95
N TYR A 161 -16.44 -7.15 -6.83
CA TYR A 161 -16.94 -5.82 -7.23
C TYR A 161 -16.25 -5.28 -8.48
N GLN A 162 -15.68 -6.16 -9.31
CA GLN A 162 -14.87 -5.77 -10.47
C GLN A 162 -15.65 -4.92 -11.49
N GLU A 163 -16.94 -5.17 -11.68
CA GLU A 163 -17.80 -4.39 -12.59
C GLU A 163 -17.90 -2.93 -12.11
N ALA A 164 -18.27 -2.74 -10.84
CA ALA A 164 -18.38 -1.41 -10.22
C ALA A 164 -17.03 -0.67 -10.21
N LEU A 165 -15.94 -1.37 -9.84
CA LEU A 165 -14.59 -0.82 -9.87
C LEU A 165 -14.17 -0.40 -11.28
N SER A 166 -14.57 -1.15 -12.30
CA SER A 166 -14.25 -0.86 -13.69
C SER A 166 -15.04 0.31 -14.26
N VAL A 167 -16.31 0.44 -13.88
CA VAL A 167 -17.11 1.64 -14.17
C VAL A 167 -16.41 2.87 -13.58
N MET A 168 -16.06 2.83 -12.29
CA MET A 168 -15.35 3.91 -11.63
C MET A 168 -13.97 4.17 -12.27
N GLY A 169 -13.25 3.11 -12.62
CA GLY A 169 -11.95 3.16 -13.27
C GLY A 169 -11.99 3.86 -14.63
N ARG A 170 -13.06 3.69 -15.42
CA ARG A 170 -13.26 4.35 -16.71
C ARG A 170 -13.62 5.83 -16.59
N THR A 171 -14.24 6.25 -15.48
CA THR A 171 -14.61 7.66 -15.27
C THR A 171 -13.40 8.58 -15.00
N ARG A 172 -12.25 8.02 -14.60
CA ARG A 172 -11.00 8.75 -14.37
C ARG A 172 -9.92 8.32 -15.36
N GLY A 173 -9.17 9.28 -15.93
CA GLY A 173 -8.20 9.01 -17.00
C GLY A 173 -7.16 7.92 -16.71
N ASN A 174 -6.82 7.66 -15.44
CA ASN A 174 -5.84 6.65 -15.02
C ASN A 174 -6.44 5.54 -14.12
N GLY A 175 -7.76 5.40 -14.04
CA GLY A 175 -8.41 4.53 -13.07
C GLY A 175 -8.13 3.04 -13.29
N ILE A 176 -8.26 2.56 -14.53
CA ILE A 176 -7.94 1.16 -14.90
C ILE A 176 -6.45 0.86 -14.69
N THR A 177 -5.55 1.76 -15.10
CA THR A 177 -4.11 1.63 -14.82
C THR A 177 -3.83 1.54 -13.31
N SER A 178 -4.57 2.30 -12.50
CA SER A 178 -4.43 2.22 -11.05
C SER A 178 -4.91 0.90 -10.47
N LEU A 179 -5.95 0.27 -11.03
CA LEU A 179 -6.42 -1.06 -10.63
C LEU A 179 -5.41 -2.14 -11.04
N ARG A 180 -4.88 -2.08 -12.28
CA ARG A 180 -3.79 -2.96 -12.72
C ARG A 180 -2.59 -2.88 -11.79
N ARG A 181 -2.23 -1.67 -11.36
CA ARG A 181 -1.14 -1.46 -10.41
C ARG A 181 -1.37 -2.11 -9.04
N VAL A 182 -2.62 -2.32 -8.63
CA VAL A 182 -2.94 -3.09 -7.42
C VAL A 182 -2.63 -4.57 -7.63
N LEU A 183 -3.05 -5.15 -8.76
CA LEU A 183 -2.74 -6.54 -9.09
C LEU A 183 -1.22 -6.78 -9.15
N VAL A 184 -0.49 -5.89 -9.81
CA VAL A 184 0.99 -5.97 -9.86
C VAL A 184 1.60 -5.91 -8.46
N ALA A 185 1.04 -5.08 -7.57
CA ALA A 185 1.49 -5.01 -6.18
C ALA A 185 1.17 -6.28 -5.38
N LEU A 186 0.04 -6.95 -5.65
CA LEU A 186 -0.34 -8.23 -5.05
C LEU A 186 0.59 -9.35 -5.50
N ARG A 187 0.90 -9.43 -6.81
CA ARG A 187 1.90 -10.40 -7.33
C ARG A 187 3.28 -10.17 -6.73
N ALA A 188 3.73 -8.91 -6.70
CA ALA A 188 4.99 -8.52 -6.09
C ALA A 188 5.08 -8.94 -4.60
N TYR A 189 3.98 -8.84 -3.87
CA TYR A 189 3.89 -9.33 -2.49
C TYR A 189 4.01 -10.84 -2.41
N ALA A 190 3.28 -11.57 -3.27
CA ALA A 190 3.23 -13.03 -3.25
C ALA A 190 4.60 -13.65 -3.55
N GLU A 191 5.26 -13.19 -4.61
CA GLU A 191 6.60 -13.68 -4.99
C GLU A 191 7.62 -13.47 -3.85
N ARG A 192 7.53 -12.35 -3.12
CA ARG A 192 8.34 -12.12 -1.93
C ARG A 192 8.02 -13.13 -0.84
N ARG A 193 6.73 -13.30 -0.55
CA ARG A 193 6.26 -14.09 0.57
C ARG A 193 6.70 -15.55 0.41
N ASP A 194 6.60 -16.06 -0.82
CA ASP A 194 7.06 -17.38 -1.19
C ASP A 194 8.59 -17.51 -1.04
N GLY A 195 9.37 -16.54 -1.55
CA GLY A 195 10.83 -16.56 -1.41
C GLY A 195 11.32 -16.47 0.05
N GLU A 196 10.62 -15.74 0.92
CA GLU A 196 10.91 -15.69 2.36
C GLU A 196 10.63 -17.02 3.06
N GLN A 197 9.57 -17.73 2.66
CA GLN A 197 9.26 -19.06 3.20
C GLN A 197 10.30 -20.09 2.76
N GLU A 198 10.66 -20.13 1.47
CA GLU A 198 11.69 -21.03 0.95
C GLU A 198 13.04 -20.83 1.65
N SER A 199 13.49 -19.58 1.82
CA SER A 199 14.74 -19.27 2.52
C SER A 199 14.72 -19.67 4.01
N ALA A 200 13.56 -19.77 4.65
CA ALA A 200 13.45 -20.22 6.03
C ALA A 200 13.61 -21.74 6.16
N TYR A 201 13.28 -22.51 5.11
CA TYR A 201 13.43 -23.96 5.07
C TYR A 201 14.85 -24.41 4.69
N ASP A 202 15.55 -23.66 3.83
CA ASP A 202 16.93 -23.98 3.43
C ASP A 202 17.98 -23.70 4.53
N GLY A 203 17.62 -22.94 5.56
CA GLY A 203 18.52 -22.56 6.66
C GLY A 203 18.87 -23.68 7.65
N ASP A 204 18.25 -24.87 7.55
CA ASP A 204 18.43 -26.00 8.48
C ASP A 204 19.17 -27.20 7.85
N TRP A 205 19.66 -27.07 6.61
CA TRP A 205 20.45 -28.10 5.91
C TRP A 205 21.95 -27.78 5.92
N GLU A 206 22.66 -28.21 6.97
CA GLU A 206 24.10 -28.52 6.85
C GLU A 206 24.25 -29.86 6.10
N GLY A 207 24.13 -29.84 4.77
CA GLY A 207 24.42 -30.99 3.92
C GLY A 207 25.25 -30.56 2.72
N ASP A 208 26.41 -31.19 2.56
CA ASP A 208 27.39 -30.97 1.49
C ASP A 208 26.74 -30.71 0.12
N ALA A 209 26.98 -29.51 -0.41
CA ALA A 209 26.65 -29.16 -1.78
C ALA A 209 27.62 -29.87 -2.74
N GLU A 210 27.23 -31.04 -3.24
CA GLU A 210 27.77 -31.56 -4.51
C GLU A 210 26.92 -31.04 -5.66
N ASP A 211 27.57 -30.22 -6.49
CA ASP A 211 27.32 -29.94 -7.91
C ASP A 211 25.92 -30.28 -8.47
N GLY A 212 25.10 -29.25 -8.69
CA GLY A 212 23.80 -29.38 -9.36
C GLY A 212 23.67 -28.40 -10.53
N GLU A 213 23.50 -28.96 -11.72
CA GLU A 213 23.40 -28.31 -13.02
C GLU A 213 22.30 -27.24 -13.11
N ASP A 214 22.58 -26.28 -13.99
CA ASP A 214 21.71 -25.20 -14.49
C ASP A 214 20.42 -25.77 -15.10
N GLY A 215 19.46 -26.11 -14.24
CA GLY A 215 18.15 -26.61 -14.60
C GLY A 215 17.18 -25.46 -14.83
N GLY A 216 17.00 -25.07 -16.10
CA GLY A 216 15.92 -24.21 -16.57
C GLY A 216 14.55 -24.89 -16.49
N GLY A 217 14.17 -25.37 -15.30
CA GLY A 217 12.82 -25.81 -14.97
C GLY A 217 11.96 -24.59 -14.64
N GLU A 218 10.72 -24.58 -15.12
CA GLU A 218 9.68 -23.69 -14.62
C GLU A 218 9.62 -23.87 -13.09
N ARG A 219 10.11 -22.88 -12.34
CA ARG A 219 10.06 -22.89 -10.87
C ARG A 219 8.59 -23.00 -10.50
N GLU A 220 8.22 -24.03 -9.74
CA GLU A 220 6.85 -24.18 -9.24
C GLU A 220 6.46 -22.89 -8.50
N GLU A 221 5.25 -22.38 -8.76
CA GLU A 221 4.75 -21.20 -8.07
C GLU A 221 4.62 -21.52 -6.57
N GLY A 222 5.06 -20.60 -5.71
CA GLY A 222 4.90 -20.76 -4.27
C GLY A 222 3.44 -20.62 -3.82
N GLU A 223 3.16 -21.04 -2.59
CA GLU A 223 1.79 -21.16 -2.05
C GLU A 223 1.01 -19.84 -2.09
N MET A 224 1.64 -18.70 -1.80
CA MET A 224 0.98 -17.39 -1.85
C MET A 224 0.70 -16.98 -3.30
N THR A 225 1.66 -17.17 -4.20
CA THR A 225 1.50 -16.85 -5.63
C THR A 225 0.37 -17.66 -6.24
N GLN A 226 0.33 -18.96 -5.95
CA GLN A 226 -0.72 -19.85 -6.43
C GLN A 226 -2.11 -19.42 -5.94
N ARG A 227 -2.27 -19.17 -4.63
CA ARG A 227 -3.59 -18.79 -4.07
C ARG A 227 -4.11 -17.48 -4.66
N LEU A 228 -3.24 -16.48 -4.85
CA LEU A 228 -3.65 -15.21 -5.46
C LEU A 228 -3.84 -15.32 -6.98
N SER A 229 -3.07 -16.16 -7.69
CA SER A 229 -3.22 -16.36 -9.13
C SER A 229 -4.53 -17.07 -9.45
N GLU A 230 -4.93 -18.08 -8.65
CA GLU A 230 -6.22 -18.76 -8.74
C GLU A 230 -7.40 -17.78 -8.56
N LEU A 231 -7.35 -16.92 -7.55
CA LEU A 231 -8.36 -15.86 -7.37
C LEU A 231 -8.38 -14.87 -8.55
N ALA A 232 -7.23 -14.60 -9.15
CA ALA A 232 -7.10 -13.67 -10.26
C ALA A 232 -7.60 -14.23 -11.61
N GLU A 233 -7.86 -15.55 -11.72
CA GLU A 233 -8.46 -16.14 -12.93
C GLU A 233 -9.88 -15.62 -13.19
N GLU A 234 -10.59 -15.21 -12.14
CA GLU A 234 -11.94 -14.65 -12.22
C GLU A 234 -11.95 -13.18 -12.66
N ILE A 235 -10.78 -12.55 -12.80
CA ILE A 235 -10.66 -11.15 -13.22
C ILE A 235 -10.94 -11.02 -14.72
N GLU A 236 -11.84 -10.11 -15.08
CA GLU A 236 -12.15 -9.78 -16.46
C GLU A 236 -10.90 -9.36 -17.27
N GLU A 237 -10.88 -9.74 -18.56
CA GLU A 237 -9.78 -9.44 -19.50
C GLU A 237 -9.38 -7.95 -19.53
N GLN A 238 -10.31 -7.04 -19.24
CA GLN A 238 -10.07 -5.60 -19.23
C GLN A 238 -9.03 -5.14 -18.19
N TRP A 239 -8.75 -5.95 -17.17
CA TRP A 239 -7.66 -5.68 -16.21
C TRP A 239 -6.38 -6.46 -16.55
N GLY A 240 -6.40 -7.34 -17.55
CA GLY A 240 -5.24 -8.10 -18.02
C GLY A 240 -4.88 -9.33 -17.20
N GLY A 241 -5.83 -9.91 -16.45
CA GLY A 241 -5.63 -11.15 -15.66
C GLY A 241 -4.53 -11.04 -14.59
N TRP A 242 -3.91 -12.17 -14.23
CA TRP A 242 -2.76 -12.18 -13.34
C TRP A 242 -1.57 -11.45 -13.98
N PRO A 243 -0.88 -10.51 -13.28
CA PRO A 243 0.21 -9.74 -13.87
C PRO A 243 1.35 -10.62 -14.33
N GLU A 244 2.12 -10.19 -15.32
CA GLU A 244 3.34 -10.88 -15.77
C GLU A 244 4.56 -10.45 -14.94
N ARG A 245 5.62 -11.26 -14.97
CA ARG A 245 6.86 -10.98 -14.21
C ARG A 245 7.49 -9.63 -14.56
N TRP A 246 7.49 -9.25 -15.84
CA TRP A 246 8.09 -7.98 -16.26
C TRP A 246 7.33 -6.77 -15.69
N GLU A 247 6.03 -6.89 -15.41
CA GLU A 247 5.25 -5.82 -14.78
C GLU A 247 5.67 -5.62 -13.32
N VAL A 248 6.00 -6.72 -12.63
CA VAL A 248 6.55 -6.68 -11.27
C VAL A 248 7.94 -6.03 -11.27
N GLU A 249 8.81 -6.42 -12.21
CA GLU A 249 10.13 -5.82 -12.37
C GLU A 249 10.04 -4.31 -12.69
N GLU A 250 9.13 -3.93 -13.59
CA GLU A 250 8.84 -2.54 -13.90
C GLU A 250 8.30 -1.81 -12.67
N TYR A 251 7.37 -2.40 -11.92
CA TYR A 251 6.81 -1.80 -10.71
C TYR A 251 7.88 -1.48 -9.65
N PHE A 252 8.87 -2.35 -9.47
CA PHE A 252 10.02 -2.07 -8.61
C PHE A 252 10.95 -1.01 -9.18
N ARG A 253 11.25 -1.06 -10.48
CA ARG A 253 12.05 -0.02 -11.14
C ARG A 253 11.41 1.36 -10.99
N ASP A 254 10.13 1.46 -11.29
CA ASP A 254 9.28 2.64 -11.16
C ASP A 254 9.25 3.19 -9.73
N GLY A 255 9.32 2.29 -8.76
CA GLY A 255 9.38 2.65 -7.36
C GLY A 255 10.74 3.17 -6.94
N ARG A 256 11.82 2.48 -7.34
CA ARG A 256 13.18 2.97 -7.12
C ARG A 256 13.35 4.36 -7.70
N GLU A 257 13.05 4.58 -8.97
CA GLU A 257 13.20 5.89 -9.61
C GLU A 257 12.37 6.99 -8.94
N ARG A 258 11.14 6.69 -8.49
CA ARG A 258 10.28 7.70 -7.86
C ARG A 258 10.64 8.03 -6.41
N TYR A 259 11.28 7.09 -5.70
CA TYR A 259 11.53 7.20 -4.28
C TYR A 259 13.03 7.25 -3.91
N GLU A 260 13.94 7.02 -4.86
CA GLU A 260 15.40 7.12 -4.71
C GLU A 260 15.81 8.52 -4.24
N ASP A 261 15.22 9.56 -4.84
CA ASP A 261 15.40 10.97 -4.46
C ASP A 261 14.97 11.30 -3.02
N PHE A 262 14.30 10.39 -2.31
CA PHE A 262 13.87 10.61 -0.92
C PHE A 262 14.60 9.66 0.07
N GLY A 263 15.53 8.82 -0.41
CA GLY A 263 16.10 7.71 0.38
C GLY A 263 15.05 6.63 0.70
N GLU A 264 14.01 6.55 -0.12
CA GLU A 264 12.76 5.83 0.08
C GLU A 264 12.55 4.76 -1.01
N GLY A 265 13.57 4.33 -1.76
CA GLY A 265 13.45 3.27 -2.80
C GLY A 265 12.74 1.99 -2.32
N GLU A 266 12.66 1.82 -1.00
CA GLU A 266 11.91 0.82 -0.23
C GLU A 266 10.39 1.13 -0.04
N TRP A 267 9.80 2.12 -0.74
CA TRP A 267 8.35 2.43 -0.64
C TRP A 267 7.44 1.62 -1.58
N VAL A 268 8.04 0.65 -2.27
CA VAL A 268 7.35 -0.36 -3.07
C VAL A 268 7.00 -1.52 -2.16
N VAL A 269 5.73 -1.99 -2.21
CA VAL A 269 5.15 -3.12 -1.44
C VAL A 269 6.11 -3.71 -0.41
N GLY A 270 6.08 -3.19 0.82
CA GLY A 270 6.87 -3.76 1.93
C GLY A 270 8.36 -3.40 2.03
N GLY A 271 8.94 -2.56 1.18
CA GLY A 271 10.41 -2.37 1.17
C GLY A 271 11.15 -3.42 0.38
N LEU A 272 10.51 -3.88 -0.68
CA LEU A 272 11.08 -4.80 -1.64
C LEU A 272 12.21 -4.13 -2.42
N VAL A 273 13.43 -4.40 -1.96
CA VAL A 273 14.62 -4.34 -2.80
C VAL A 273 14.68 -5.69 -3.51
N ALA A 274 14.71 -5.68 -4.83
CA ALA A 274 14.97 -6.86 -5.63
C ALA A 274 16.37 -7.44 -5.32
#